data_AF-A0A6A5F8B0-F1
#
_entry.id   AF-A0A6A5F8B0-F1
#
_cell.length_a   1.000
_cell.length_b   1.000
_cell.length_c   1.000
_cell.angle_alpha   90.00
_cell.angle_beta   90.00
_cell.angle_gamma   90.00
#
_symmetry.space_group_name_H-M   'P 1'
#
loop_
_entity.id
_entity.type
_entity.pdbx_description
1 polymer ?
#
loop_
_entity_poly.entity_id
_entity_poly.type
_entity_poly.pdbx_seq_one_letter_code
_entity_poly.pdbx_strand_id
1 'polypeptide(L)'
;MHKQQSEFSPPQPAGVGRRPSRPPGETPTQRRSAGGLLVSPHPPGAAHPEQLRRRKESNPYPGVRFQRFLPQVVGPWAGEMRLYFQVENAEGGERLIDLSDAIVACGYTGLINVDQKKAITDAIALHALVRLIPILNQLREGLRLYGLDEVLARHTQMCQQLFVPGHLQEVNVDFLLLALSPDFSEEGSVRRQREMQIINFLQDFLQKLEDREADSQEEGSPEGQSHVAAVHGTNGGGERLSVRSFLQWVTGQAHVPLIESKREAIKITVNFDHDCDSRYGAHSLCYPIVNACAVAITFPTRHLATSQEFENNLTEAICGGYKFSRH
;
A
#
# COMPACT_ATOMS: atom_id res chain seq x y z
N MET A 1 71.47 11.22 -13.73
CA MET A 1 72.09 11.47 -12.40
C MET A 1 71.05 11.02 -11.37
N HIS A 2 71.18 9.86 -10.71
CA HIS A 2 72.03 9.59 -9.52
C HIS A 2 71.64 10.50 -8.33
N LYS A 3 71.35 10.00 -7.11
CA LYS A 3 71.81 8.75 -6.44
C LYS A 3 70.91 8.32 -5.24
N GLN A 4 70.87 7.00 -4.96
CA GLN A 4 70.89 6.24 -3.66
C GLN A 4 70.04 6.71 -2.43
N GLN A 5 69.29 5.88 -1.67
CA GLN A 5 69.44 4.52 -1.07
C GLN A 5 70.08 4.46 0.35
N SER A 6 69.30 3.96 1.34
CA SER A 6 69.62 3.03 2.45
C SER A 6 68.37 2.94 3.38
N GLU A 7 67.74 1.81 3.74
CA GLU A 7 68.20 0.58 4.45
C GLU A 7 68.68 0.86 5.91
N PHE A 8 68.48 0.04 6.96
CA PHE A 8 68.16 -1.40 7.15
C PHE A 8 67.40 -1.66 8.49
N SER A 9 66.80 -2.85 8.70
CA SER A 9 66.16 -3.33 9.96
C SER A 9 67.08 -4.31 10.78
N PRO A 10 66.55 -5.24 11.63
CA PRO A 10 66.16 -5.19 13.06
C PRO A 10 67.15 -5.98 13.99
N PRO A 11 66.83 -6.37 15.26
CA PRO A 11 66.11 -7.66 15.54
C PRO A 11 65.30 -7.78 16.87
N GLN A 12 64.64 -8.94 17.07
CA GLN A 12 64.08 -9.49 18.35
C GLN A 12 65.12 -10.44 19.04
N PRO A 13 64.90 -11.29 20.11
CA PRO A 13 63.65 -11.77 20.78
C PRO A 13 63.66 -12.16 22.30
N ALA A 14 62.53 -12.74 22.75
CA ALA A 14 62.35 -13.83 23.74
C ALA A 14 62.32 -13.57 25.28
N GLY A 15 61.35 -14.22 25.96
CA GLY A 15 61.23 -14.37 27.43
C GLY A 15 59.95 -15.11 27.86
N VAL A 16 60.04 -16.09 28.79
CA VAL A 16 59.00 -17.11 29.11
C VAL A 16 58.51 -17.02 30.57
N GLY A 17 57.24 -17.31 30.90
CA GLY A 17 56.84 -17.44 32.32
C GLY A 17 55.38 -17.73 32.74
N ARG A 18 54.95 -19.01 32.66
CA ARG A 18 54.05 -19.76 33.59
C ARG A 18 52.66 -19.24 34.07
N ARG A 19 51.65 -20.11 33.90
CA ARG A 19 50.41 -20.24 34.73
C ARG A 19 50.72 -20.89 36.10
N PRO A 20 49.92 -20.69 37.17
CA PRO A 20 48.58 -21.32 37.37
C PRO A 20 47.54 -20.33 37.99
N SER A 21 46.36 -20.62 38.59
CA SER A 21 45.54 -21.84 38.85
C SER A 21 44.04 -21.49 39.09
N ARG A 22 43.18 -22.52 39.10
CA ARG A 22 41.87 -22.66 39.82
C ARG A 22 41.91 -24.05 40.53
N PRO A 23 40.97 -24.56 41.37
CA PRO A 23 39.57 -24.17 41.70
C PRO A 23 39.34 -24.18 43.25
N PRO A 24 38.22 -24.66 43.87
CA PRO A 24 36.78 -24.73 43.53
C PRO A 24 35.93 -23.85 44.51
N GLY A 25 34.63 -23.59 44.32
CA GLY A 25 33.50 -24.51 44.57
C GLY A 25 32.39 -23.78 45.35
N GLU A 26 31.24 -24.45 45.59
CA GLU A 26 30.12 -24.05 46.47
C GLU A 26 29.15 -22.92 46.03
N THR A 27 27.96 -23.34 45.60
CA THR A 27 26.67 -22.76 46.03
C THR A 27 26.15 -23.61 47.22
N PRO A 28 25.30 -23.12 48.16
CA PRO A 28 23.85 -23.10 47.87
C PRO A 28 22.94 -22.15 48.72
N THR A 29 21.64 -22.13 48.38
CA THR A 29 20.46 -21.91 49.29
C THR A 29 20.14 -20.53 49.92
N GLN A 30 19.25 -19.77 49.26
CA GLN A 30 17.91 -19.36 49.76
C GLN A 30 17.73 -18.71 51.17
N ARG A 31 17.30 -17.43 51.21
CA ARG A 31 16.20 -16.85 52.06
C ARG A 31 16.00 -15.35 51.71
N ARG A 32 14.83 -14.95 51.19
CA ARG A 32 13.65 -14.38 51.90
C ARG A 32 13.86 -13.03 52.61
N SER A 33 13.27 -12.01 51.98
CA SER A 33 12.31 -11.06 52.57
C SER A 33 12.76 -9.80 53.32
N ALA A 34 12.26 -8.67 52.78
CA ALA A 34 11.60 -7.53 53.44
C ALA A 34 12.43 -6.36 54.03
N GLY A 35 12.12 -5.16 53.50
CA GLY A 35 11.81 -3.98 54.33
C GLY A 35 12.83 -2.84 54.36
N GLY A 36 12.35 -1.60 54.10
CA GLY A 36 13.08 -0.34 54.35
C GLY A 36 13.66 0.30 53.08
N LEU A 37 12.90 1.08 52.33
CA LEU A 37 12.77 2.55 52.48
C LEU A 37 14.11 3.32 52.34
N LEU A 38 14.37 3.83 51.13
CA LEU A 38 15.00 5.15 50.96
C LEU A 38 14.30 5.90 49.82
N VAL A 39 13.95 7.15 50.06
CA VAL A 39 13.19 8.01 49.13
C VAL A 39 14.15 8.82 48.25
N SER A 40 13.84 8.97 46.96
CA SER A 40 14.42 9.99 46.06
C SER A 40 13.48 10.22 44.85
N PRO A 41 13.61 11.37 44.15
CA PRO A 41 12.43 12.19 43.86
C PRO A 41 11.75 11.98 42.51
N HIS A 42 10.47 12.37 42.47
CA HIS A 42 9.64 12.48 41.26
C HIS A 42 10.03 13.70 40.40
N PRO A 43 10.16 13.56 39.07
CA PRO A 43 9.89 14.64 38.13
C PRO A 43 8.37 14.75 37.84
N PRO A 44 7.86 15.92 37.43
CA PRO A 44 6.43 16.19 37.37
C PRO A 44 5.74 15.73 36.07
N GLY A 45 4.48 15.29 36.21
CA GLY A 45 3.46 15.60 35.18
C GLY A 45 3.18 14.60 34.07
N ALA A 46 3.42 13.29 34.24
CA ALA A 46 2.84 12.30 33.33
C ALA A 46 1.30 12.27 33.48
N ALA A 47 0.56 12.57 32.40
CA ALA A 47 -0.90 12.60 32.43
C ALA A 47 -1.51 11.19 32.68
N HIS A 48 -2.45 11.10 33.63
CA HIS A 48 -3.05 9.85 34.05
C HIS A 48 -3.82 9.16 32.89
N PRO A 49 -3.65 7.83 32.66
CA PRO A 49 -4.17 7.15 31.46
C PRO A 49 -5.71 7.20 31.30
N GLU A 50 -6.47 7.50 32.37
CA GLU A 50 -7.92 7.70 32.28
C GLU A 50 -8.33 8.97 31.52
N GLN A 51 -7.51 10.03 31.50
CA GLN A 51 -7.85 11.25 30.77
C GLN A 51 -7.71 11.08 29.24
N LEU A 52 -6.80 10.22 28.77
CA LEU A 52 -6.76 9.81 27.36
C LEU A 52 -7.99 8.98 26.97
N ARG A 53 -8.61 8.26 27.92
CA ARG A 53 -9.76 7.39 27.64
C ARG A 53 -11.03 8.20 27.37
N ARG A 54 -11.36 9.18 28.23
CA ARG A 54 -12.52 10.08 28.02
C ARG A 54 -12.41 10.95 26.76
N ARG A 55 -11.19 11.29 26.30
CA ARG A 55 -10.99 12.05 25.04
C ARG A 55 -11.24 11.25 23.76
N LYS A 56 -11.36 9.91 23.83
CA LYS A 56 -11.69 9.07 22.67
C LYS A 56 -13.19 8.91 22.43
N GLU A 57 -14.03 9.15 23.44
CA GLU A 57 -15.47 8.85 23.38
C GLU A 57 -16.33 9.98 22.76
N SER A 58 -15.74 11.16 22.51
CA SER A 58 -16.47 12.35 22.03
C SER A 58 -15.99 12.90 20.67
N ASN A 59 -15.18 12.17 19.91
CA ASN A 59 -14.66 12.64 18.61
C ASN A 59 -15.00 11.63 17.50
N PRO A 60 -15.89 11.97 16.53
CA PRO A 60 -16.20 11.07 15.43
C PRO A 60 -14.94 10.79 14.59
N TYR A 61 -14.83 9.55 14.10
CA TYR A 61 -13.67 9.05 13.36
C TYR A 61 -13.21 10.02 12.25
N PRO A 62 -11.89 10.22 12.04
CA PRO A 62 -11.36 11.20 11.08
C PRO A 62 -11.86 10.98 9.63
N GLY A 63 -12.17 9.74 9.24
CA GLY A 63 -12.77 9.45 7.93
C GLY A 63 -14.12 10.15 7.67
N VAL A 64 -14.94 10.35 8.71
CA VAL A 64 -16.25 11.03 8.61
C VAL A 64 -16.10 12.53 8.33
N ARG A 65 -14.98 13.15 8.77
CA ARG A 65 -14.64 14.52 8.36
C ARG A 65 -14.12 14.57 6.92
N PHE A 66 -13.29 13.61 6.52
CA PHE A 66 -12.69 13.59 5.18
C PHE A 66 -13.73 13.45 4.05
N GLN A 67 -14.71 12.55 4.21
CA GLN A 67 -15.83 12.42 3.27
C GLN A 67 -16.73 13.66 3.19
N ARG A 68 -16.87 14.43 4.28
CA ARG A 68 -17.55 15.74 4.25
C ARG A 68 -16.72 16.86 3.63
N PHE A 69 -15.39 16.69 3.55
CA PHE A 69 -14.48 17.68 3.00
C PHE A 69 -14.47 17.66 1.47
N LEU A 70 -14.45 16.47 0.85
CA LEU A 70 -14.36 16.31 -0.60
C LEU A 70 -15.39 17.14 -1.41
N PRO A 71 -16.71 17.15 -1.08
CA PRO A 71 -17.67 18.00 -1.80
C PRO A 71 -17.43 19.51 -1.65
N GLN A 72 -16.84 19.95 -0.53
CA GLN A 72 -16.53 21.36 -0.28
C GLN A 72 -15.28 21.83 -1.04
N VAL A 73 -14.41 20.91 -1.45
CA VAL A 73 -13.23 21.21 -2.29
C VAL A 73 -13.57 21.08 -3.78
N VAL A 74 -14.27 20.02 -4.16
CA VAL A 74 -14.58 19.69 -5.57
C VAL A 74 -15.74 20.53 -6.12
N GLY A 75 -16.75 20.85 -5.30
CA GLY A 75 -17.94 21.60 -5.72
C GLY A 75 -17.64 22.97 -6.33
N PRO A 76 -16.88 23.85 -5.67
CA PRO A 76 -16.44 25.11 -6.26
C PRO A 76 -15.58 24.89 -7.52
N TRP A 77 -14.60 24.00 -7.46
CA TRP A 77 -13.70 23.74 -8.58
C TRP A 77 -14.40 23.30 -9.88
N ALA A 78 -15.53 22.58 -9.78
CA ALA A 78 -16.32 22.18 -10.94
C ALA A 78 -17.03 23.34 -11.66
N GLY A 79 -17.37 24.42 -10.95
CA GLY A 79 -17.96 25.64 -11.53
C GLY A 79 -16.90 26.46 -12.26
N GLU A 80 -15.84 26.81 -11.54
CA GLU A 80 -14.70 27.57 -12.06
C GLU A 80 -14.02 26.86 -13.27
N MET A 81 -13.85 25.52 -13.26
CA MET A 81 -13.32 24.79 -14.42
C MET A 81 -14.27 24.78 -15.62
N ARG A 82 -15.59 24.68 -15.40
CA ARG A 82 -16.56 24.78 -16.49
C ARG A 82 -16.46 26.14 -17.19
N LEU A 83 -16.37 27.22 -16.41
CA LEU A 83 -16.20 28.57 -16.94
C LEU A 83 -14.87 28.72 -17.70
N TYR A 84 -13.77 28.17 -17.17
CA TYR A 84 -12.47 28.14 -17.84
C TYR A 84 -12.58 27.53 -19.25
N PHE A 85 -13.13 26.31 -19.36
CA PHE A 85 -13.31 25.65 -20.66
C PHE A 85 -14.28 26.40 -21.60
N GLN A 86 -15.31 27.04 -21.06
CA GLN A 86 -16.25 27.83 -21.87
C GLN A 86 -15.58 29.09 -22.46
N VAL A 87 -14.74 29.78 -21.69
CA VAL A 87 -13.96 30.95 -22.17
C VAL A 87 -12.91 30.52 -23.20
N GLU A 88 -12.18 29.44 -22.92
CA GLU A 88 -11.14 28.92 -23.81
C GLU A 88 -11.74 28.57 -25.19
N ASN A 89 -12.86 27.86 -25.21
CA ASN A 89 -13.56 27.44 -26.43
C ASN A 89 -14.56 28.47 -27.01
N ALA A 90 -14.61 29.70 -26.49
CA ALA A 90 -15.54 30.73 -26.97
C ALA A 90 -15.17 31.24 -28.38
N GLU A 91 -15.88 30.80 -29.41
CA GLU A 91 -15.74 31.32 -30.77
C GLU A 91 -16.45 32.67 -30.92
N GLY A 92 -15.70 33.76 -30.77
CA GLY A 92 -16.19 35.14 -30.95
C GLY A 92 -16.48 35.89 -29.65
N GLY A 93 -16.65 37.22 -29.76
CA GLY A 93 -16.84 38.11 -28.61
C GLY A 93 -18.21 37.95 -27.93
N GLU A 94 -19.26 37.64 -28.68
CA GLU A 94 -20.63 37.51 -28.15
C GLU A 94 -20.72 36.42 -27.07
N ARG A 95 -20.13 35.24 -27.31
CA ARG A 95 -20.09 34.15 -26.32
C ARG A 95 -19.29 34.51 -25.05
N LEU A 96 -18.36 35.47 -25.11
CA LEU A 96 -17.65 35.95 -23.94
C LEU A 96 -18.47 36.99 -23.16
N ILE A 97 -19.33 37.75 -23.85
CA ILE A 97 -20.28 38.68 -23.23
C ILE A 97 -21.36 37.89 -22.47
N ASP A 98 -21.84 36.77 -23.00
CA ASP A 98 -22.76 35.85 -22.30
C ASP A 98 -22.19 35.29 -20.98
N LEU A 99 -20.85 35.22 -20.87
CA LEU A 99 -20.12 34.76 -19.68
C LEU A 99 -19.65 35.92 -18.77
N SER A 100 -19.97 37.17 -19.12
CA SER A 100 -19.37 38.36 -18.49
C SER A 100 -19.59 38.44 -16.98
N ASP A 101 -20.81 38.20 -16.49
CA ASP A 101 -21.11 38.20 -15.05
C ASP A 101 -20.27 37.17 -14.29
N ALA A 102 -20.04 35.98 -14.86
CA ALA A 102 -19.24 34.92 -14.24
C ALA A 102 -17.74 35.23 -14.27
N ILE A 103 -17.26 35.85 -15.37
CA ILE A 103 -15.88 36.35 -15.51
C ILE A 103 -15.60 37.46 -14.48
N VAL A 104 -16.51 38.42 -14.33
CA VAL A 104 -16.42 39.51 -13.35
C VAL A 104 -16.54 38.99 -11.92
N ALA A 105 -17.38 37.99 -11.66
CA ALA A 105 -17.46 37.31 -10.36
C ALA A 105 -16.15 36.62 -9.96
N CYS A 106 -15.35 36.16 -10.94
CA CYS A 106 -13.99 35.67 -10.69
C CYS A 106 -12.99 36.79 -10.33
N GLY A 107 -13.36 38.06 -10.50
CA GLY A 107 -12.52 39.23 -10.20
C GLY A 107 -11.76 39.80 -11.39
N TYR A 108 -12.10 39.40 -12.62
CA TYR A 108 -11.54 40.01 -13.83
C TYR A 108 -12.16 41.40 -14.08
N THR A 109 -11.32 42.41 -14.29
CA THR A 109 -11.74 43.83 -14.47
C THR A 109 -11.29 44.44 -15.80
N GLY A 110 -10.69 43.64 -16.69
CA GLY A 110 -10.25 44.07 -18.01
C GLY A 110 -11.36 44.06 -19.06
N LEU A 111 -11.00 44.32 -20.32
CA LEU A 111 -11.92 44.21 -21.45
C LEU A 111 -12.24 42.74 -21.75
N ILE A 112 -13.52 42.41 -21.83
CA ILE A 112 -13.97 41.05 -22.15
C ILE A 112 -14.06 40.91 -23.67
N ASN A 113 -13.01 40.35 -24.28
CA ASN A 113 -12.95 40.06 -25.72
C ASN A 113 -12.01 38.89 -26.01
N VAL A 114 -11.94 38.47 -27.28
CA VAL A 114 -11.15 37.30 -27.71
C VAL A 114 -9.65 37.49 -27.48
N ASP A 115 -9.12 38.71 -27.67
CA ASP A 115 -7.71 39.02 -27.48
C ASP A 115 -7.27 38.89 -26.01
N GLN A 116 -8.20 39.13 -25.07
CA GLN A 116 -7.97 39.03 -23.63
C GLN A 116 -8.29 37.66 -23.04
N LYS A 117 -8.66 36.65 -23.85
CA LYS A 117 -8.98 35.29 -23.38
C LYS A 117 -7.99 34.76 -22.35
N LYS A 118 -6.68 34.89 -22.60
CA LYS A 118 -5.63 34.44 -21.68
C LYS A 118 -5.72 35.13 -20.30
N ALA A 119 -5.91 36.45 -20.29
CA ALA A 119 -6.02 37.21 -19.03
C ALA A 119 -7.31 36.86 -18.26
N ILE A 120 -8.39 36.52 -18.99
CA ILE A 120 -9.64 36.02 -18.41
C ILE A 120 -9.44 34.63 -17.80
N THR A 121 -8.85 33.68 -18.53
CA THR A 121 -8.58 32.31 -18.03
C THR A 121 -7.59 32.31 -16.87
N ASP A 122 -6.54 33.16 -16.92
CA ASP A 122 -5.57 33.32 -15.83
C ASP A 122 -6.26 33.88 -14.56
N ALA A 123 -7.24 34.80 -14.71
CA ALA A 123 -8.03 35.31 -13.58
C ALA A 123 -9.00 34.27 -12.99
N ILE A 124 -9.67 33.47 -13.83
CA ILE A 124 -10.54 32.36 -13.38
C ILE A 124 -9.71 31.32 -12.61
N ALA A 125 -8.56 30.93 -13.16
CA ALA A 125 -7.64 29.99 -12.51
C ALA A 125 -7.12 30.54 -11.17
N LEU A 126 -6.73 31.81 -11.12
CA LEU A 126 -6.30 32.47 -9.88
C LEU A 126 -7.42 32.49 -8.83
N HIS A 127 -8.66 32.81 -9.23
CA HIS A 127 -9.83 32.78 -8.34
C HIS A 127 -10.02 31.40 -7.72
N ALA A 128 -10.03 30.36 -8.55
CA ALA A 128 -10.17 28.96 -8.11
C ALA A 128 -9.03 28.51 -7.17
N LEU A 129 -7.78 28.90 -7.48
CA LEU A 129 -6.61 28.55 -6.67
C LEU A 129 -6.58 29.26 -5.32
N VAL A 130 -6.88 30.57 -5.27
CA VAL A 130 -6.89 31.35 -4.01
C VAL A 130 -7.93 30.81 -3.04
N ARG A 131 -9.08 30.34 -3.53
CA ARG A 131 -10.13 29.70 -2.72
C ARG A 131 -9.70 28.37 -2.10
N LEU A 132 -8.73 27.65 -2.69
CA LEU A 132 -8.15 26.46 -2.09
C LEU A 132 -7.16 26.75 -0.96
N ILE A 133 -6.53 27.93 -0.91
CA ILE A 133 -5.50 28.27 0.11
C ILE A 133 -5.97 28.02 1.55
N PRO A 134 -7.14 28.51 2.03
CA PRO A 134 -7.59 28.24 3.40
C PRO A 134 -7.88 26.76 3.65
N ILE A 135 -8.40 26.05 2.65
CA ILE A 135 -8.72 24.61 2.71
C ILE A 135 -7.44 23.78 2.84
N LEU A 136 -6.44 24.05 1.98
CA LEU A 136 -5.14 23.38 1.98
C LEU A 136 -4.33 23.70 3.24
N ASN A 137 -4.42 24.94 3.77
CA ASN A 137 -3.82 25.30 5.05
C ASN A 137 -4.44 24.49 6.21
N GLN A 138 -5.77 24.35 6.26
CA GLN A 138 -6.42 23.52 7.29
C GLN A 138 -6.04 22.04 7.17
N LEU A 139 -5.93 21.51 5.95
CA LEU A 139 -5.47 20.15 5.70
C LEU A 139 -4.01 19.96 6.19
N ARG A 140 -3.11 20.87 5.84
CA ARG A 140 -1.70 20.85 6.29
C ARG A 140 -1.60 20.88 7.81
N GLU A 141 -2.34 21.77 8.47
CA GLU A 141 -2.30 21.86 9.93
C GLU A 141 -2.88 20.61 10.60
N GLY A 142 -3.90 19.98 10.00
CA GLY A 142 -4.40 18.67 10.43
C GLY A 142 -3.37 17.55 10.29
N LEU A 143 -2.61 17.52 9.19
CA LEU A 143 -1.52 16.56 8.94
C LEU A 143 -0.33 16.76 9.90
N ARG A 144 -0.01 18.02 10.19
CA ARG A 144 1.03 18.44 11.14
C ARG A 144 0.79 17.93 12.56
N LEU A 145 -0.47 17.83 13.02
CA LEU A 145 -0.80 17.22 14.31
C LEU A 145 -0.37 15.74 14.44
N TYR A 146 -0.11 15.07 13.32
CA TYR A 146 0.38 13.69 13.27
C TYR A 146 1.84 13.58 12.79
N GLY A 147 2.54 14.72 12.62
CA GLY A 147 3.91 14.77 12.09
C GLY A 147 4.03 14.40 10.61
N LEU A 148 2.91 14.39 9.87
CA LEU A 148 2.90 14.00 8.46
C LEU A 148 3.33 15.14 7.54
N ASP A 149 3.26 16.40 7.96
CA ASP A 149 3.71 17.56 7.18
C ASP A 149 5.22 17.49 6.86
N GLU A 150 6.06 17.13 7.84
CA GLU A 150 7.49 16.88 7.61
C GLU A 150 7.73 15.73 6.62
N VAL A 151 6.93 14.65 6.71
CA VAL A 151 7.05 13.48 5.82
C VAL A 151 6.70 13.88 4.38
N LEU A 152 5.59 14.60 4.19
CA LEU A 152 5.18 15.11 2.88
C LEU A 152 6.22 16.07 2.29
N ALA A 153 6.81 16.94 3.10
CA ALA A 153 7.83 17.89 2.65
C ALA A 153 9.18 17.23 2.31
N ARG A 154 9.57 16.16 3.01
CA ARG A 154 10.82 15.41 2.75
C ARG A 154 10.67 14.37 1.63
N HIS A 155 9.46 13.88 1.38
CA HIS A 155 9.20 12.75 0.47
C HIS A 155 8.14 13.06 -0.58
N THR A 156 8.06 14.31 -1.04
CA THR A 156 7.04 14.84 -1.97
C THR A 156 6.74 13.88 -3.13
N GLN A 157 7.76 13.34 -3.80
CA GLN A 157 7.60 12.45 -4.96
C GLN A 157 6.93 11.11 -4.62
N MET A 158 7.30 10.47 -3.49
CA MET A 158 6.65 9.22 -3.05
C MET A 158 5.22 9.51 -2.57
N CYS A 159 5.03 10.61 -1.84
CA CYS A 159 3.74 10.97 -1.28
C CYS A 159 2.75 11.50 -2.34
N GLN A 160 3.22 12.04 -3.48
CA GLN A 160 2.38 12.46 -4.60
C GLN A 160 1.46 11.32 -5.07
N GLN A 161 1.95 10.08 -5.06
CA GLN A 161 1.18 8.89 -5.42
C GLN A 161 -0.04 8.65 -4.50
N LEU A 162 -0.02 9.16 -3.26
CA LEU A 162 -1.13 9.03 -2.30
C LEU A 162 -2.29 10.01 -2.56
N PHE A 163 -2.05 11.11 -3.28
CA PHE A 163 -3.02 12.19 -3.46
C PHE A 163 -3.46 12.39 -4.92
N VAL A 164 -2.70 11.87 -5.89
CA VAL A 164 -3.03 11.99 -7.32
C VAL A 164 -3.49 10.64 -7.86
N PRO A 165 -4.75 10.52 -8.35
CA PRO A 165 -5.22 9.32 -9.05
C PRO A 165 -4.31 8.91 -10.21
N GLY A 166 -4.26 7.61 -10.51
CA GLY A 166 -3.43 7.05 -11.60
C GLY A 166 -1.91 7.06 -11.33
N HIS A 167 -1.44 7.56 -10.18
CA HIS A 167 -0.02 7.54 -9.81
C HIS A 167 0.37 6.37 -8.89
N LEU A 168 -0.60 5.63 -8.37
CA LEU A 168 -0.36 4.33 -7.73
C LEU A 168 -0.21 3.28 -8.83
N GLN A 169 0.91 2.55 -8.81
CA GLN A 169 1.09 1.41 -9.71
C GLN A 169 0.06 0.32 -9.37
N GLU A 170 -0.71 -0.08 -10.38
CA GLU A 170 -1.65 -1.18 -10.26
C GLU A 170 -0.91 -2.52 -10.18
N VAL A 171 -1.58 -3.53 -9.62
CA VAL A 171 -1.00 -4.87 -9.46
C VAL A 171 -1.17 -5.62 -10.78
N ASN A 172 -0.09 -5.74 -11.54
CA ASN A 172 -0.05 -6.52 -12.78
C ASN A 172 0.51 -7.94 -12.55
N VAL A 173 0.36 -8.80 -13.56
CA VAL A 173 0.78 -10.21 -13.50
C VAL A 173 2.30 -10.31 -13.38
N ASP A 174 3.08 -9.53 -14.14
CA ASP A 174 4.55 -9.50 -14.05
C ASP A 174 5.06 -9.30 -12.62
N PHE A 175 4.51 -8.31 -11.90
CA PHE A 175 4.88 -8.05 -10.51
C PHE A 175 4.56 -9.24 -9.59
N LEU A 176 3.39 -9.87 -9.77
CA LEU A 176 3.02 -11.05 -9.00
C LEU A 176 3.94 -12.24 -9.29
N LEU A 177 4.25 -12.51 -10.56
CA LEU A 177 5.10 -13.64 -10.95
C LEU A 177 6.53 -13.48 -10.45
N LEU A 178 7.08 -12.26 -10.48
CA LEU A 178 8.37 -11.94 -9.87
C LEU A 178 8.36 -12.10 -8.34
N ALA A 179 7.22 -11.89 -7.69
CA ALA A 179 7.04 -12.10 -6.25
C ALA A 179 6.84 -13.59 -5.86
N LEU A 180 6.43 -14.46 -6.78
CA LEU A 180 6.24 -15.88 -6.48
C LEU A 180 7.58 -16.59 -6.21
N SER A 181 7.62 -17.34 -5.12
CA SER A 181 8.74 -18.21 -4.76
C SER A 181 8.25 -19.62 -4.44
N PRO A 182 8.15 -20.50 -5.45
CA PRO A 182 7.81 -21.90 -5.23
C PRO A 182 8.92 -22.65 -4.50
N ASP A 183 8.55 -23.36 -3.43
CA ASP A 183 9.40 -24.32 -2.74
C ASP A 183 9.24 -25.69 -3.39
N PHE A 184 10.02 -25.94 -4.44
CA PHE A 184 9.93 -27.14 -5.26
C PHE A 184 10.56 -28.36 -4.56
N SER A 185 9.96 -29.53 -4.78
CA SER A 185 10.55 -30.85 -4.55
C SER A 185 11.86 -31.04 -5.34
N GLU A 186 12.56 -32.14 -5.05
CA GLU A 186 13.83 -32.51 -5.70
C GLU A 186 13.78 -32.46 -7.24
N GLU A 187 14.89 -32.05 -7.85
CA GLU A 187 15.01 -31.95 -9.31
C GLU A 187 14.81 -33.29 -10.01
N GLY A 188 14.09 -33.29 -11.14
CA GLY A 188 13.73 -34.52 -11.86
C GLY A 188 12.64 -35.38 -11.20
N SER A 189 12.17 -35.06 -9.99
CA SER A 189 11.11 -35.81 -9.33
C SER A 189 9.74 -35.62 -9.99
N VAL A 190 8.88 -36.66 -9.94
CA VAL A 190 7.47 -36.59 -10.38
C VAL A 190 6.68 -35.57 -9.56
N ARG A 191 7.05 -35.36 -8.28
CA ARG A 191 6.49 -34.28 -7.45
C ARG A 191 6.78 -32.91 -8.10
N ARG A 192 8.03 -32.60 -8.41
CA ARG A 192 8.40 -31.33 -9.06
C ARG A 192 7.76 -31.11 -10.42
N GLN A 193 7.55 -32.17 -11.21
CA GLN A 193 6.81 -32.06 -12.48
C GLN A 193 5.38 -31.56 -12.25
N ARG A 194 4.68 -32.11 -11.25
CA ARG A 194 3.31 -31.68 -10.90
C ARG A 194 3.27 -30.29 -10.29
N GLU A 195 4.25 -29.94 -9.47
CA GLU A 195 4.38 -28.60 -8.87
C GLU A 195 4.58 -27.52 -9.94
N MET A 196 5.47 -27.78 -10.91
CA MET A 196 5.69 -26.89 -12.05
C MET A 196 4.42 -26.72 -12.89
N GLN A 197 3.66 -27.80 -13.10
CA GLN A 197 2.37 -27.76 -13.79
C GLN A 197 1.35 -26.86 -13.06
N ILE A 198 1.30 -26.91 -11.72
CA ILE A 198 0.44 -26.03 -10.90
C ILE A 198 0.89 -24.56 -10.99
N ILE A 199 2.20 -24.29 -11.04
CA ILE A 199 2.72 -22.94 -11.25
C ILE A 199 2.36 -22.41 -12.66
N ASN A 200 2.40 -23.25 -13.69
CA ASN A 200 1.94 -22.86 -15.03
C ASN A 200 0.43 -22.56 -15.02
N PHE A 201 -0.39 -23.39 -14.38
CA PHE A 201 -1.83 -23.10 -14.23
C PHE A 201 -2.10 -21.81 -13.45
N LEU A 202 -1.26 -21.47 -12.46
CA LEU A 202 -1.34 -20.19 -11.75
C LEU A 202 -0.97 -19.00 -12.66
N GLN A 203 0.05 -19.13 -13.50
CA GLN A 203 0.41 -18.12 -14.50
C GLN A 203 -0.74 -17.91 -15.50
N ASP A 204 -1.25 -18.99 -16.10
CA ASP A 204 -2.39 -18.95 -17.03
C ASP A 204 -3.63 -18.32 -16.40
N PHE A 205 -3.92 -18.65 -15.13
CA PHE A 205 -5.03 -18.09 -14.38
C PHE A 205 -4.87 -16.59 -14.11
N LEU A 206 -3.68 -16.15 -13.69
CA LEU A 206 -3.41 -14.74 -13.41
C LEU A 206 -3.49 -13.91 -14.71
N GLN A 207 -2.96 -14.40 -15.83
CA GLN A 207 -3.07 -13.73 -17.12
C GLN A 207 -4.53 -13.59 -17.56
N LYS A 208 -5.34 -14.66 -17.44
CA LYS A 208 -6.79 -14.61 -17.69
C LYS A 208 -7.53 -13.57 -16.83
N LEU A 209 -7.05 -13.22 -15.64
CA LEU A 209 -7.66 -12.15 -14.84
C LEU A 209 -7.29 -10.77 -15.41
N GLU A 210 -6.02 -10.56 -15.77
CA GLU A 210 -5.51 -9.31 -16.35
C GLU A 210 -6.14 -8.98 -17.70
N ASP A 211 -6.18 -9.96 -18.63
CA ASP A 211 -6.80 -9.80 -19.95
C ASP A 211 -8.27 -9.39 -19.82
N ARG A 212 -8.98 -10.00 -18.84
CA ARG A 212 -10.38 -9.70 -18.52
C ARG A 212 -10.57 -8.32 -17.89
N GLU A 213 -9.56 -7.75 -17.26
CA GLU A 213 -9.59 -6.37 -16.76
C GLU A 213 -9.38 -5.39 -17.92
N ALA A 214 -8.45 -5.67 -18.85
CA ALA A 214 -8.19 -4.87 -20.05
C ALA A 214 -9.43 -4.77 -20.97
N ASP A 215 -10.07 -5.89 -21.30
CA ASP A 215 -11.31 -5.94 -22.11
C ASP A 215 -12.43 -5.06 -21.53
N SER A 216 -12.41 -4.82 -20.22
CA SER A 216 -13.45 -4.06 -19.51
C SER A 216 -13.21 -2.54 -19.54
N GLN A 217 -12.05 -2.09 -20.01
CA GLN A 217 -11.68 -0.67 -20.08
C GLN A 217 -11.88 -0.07 -21.48
N GLU A 218 -11.90 -0.87 -22.56
CA GLU A 218 -12.04 -0.36 -23.94
C GLU A 218 -13.49 -0.04 -24.36
N GLU A 219 -14.51 -0.65 -23.73
CA GLU A 219 -15.95 -0.41 -24.03
C GLU A 219 -16.55 0.83 -23.29
N GLY A 220 -15.72 1.73 -22.75
CA GLY A 220 -16.13 2.87 -21.92
C GLY A 220 -15.79 4.25 -22.48
N SER A 221 -16.72 4.88 -23.22
CA SER A 221 -16.62 6.29 -23.62
C SER A 221 -16.71 7.26 -22.42
N PRO A 222 -16.24 8.51 -22.55
CA PRO A 222 -15.83 9.32 -21.40
C PRO A 222 -17.00 9.95 -20.64
N GLU A 223 -17.02 9.80 -19.32
CA GLU A 223 -17.12 10.90 -18.36
C GLU A 223 -16.91 10.40 -16.92
N GLY A 224 -16.35 11.25 -16.06
CA GLY A 224 -15.69 10.79 -14.83
C GLY A 224 -16.62 10.19 -13.78
N GLN A 225 -16.32 8.96 -13.35
CA GLN A 225 -16.74 8.44 -12.05
C GLN A 225 -15.53 8.07 -11.21
N SER A 226 -15.46 8.72 -10.04
CA SER A 226 -14.41 8.53 -9.05
C SER A 226 -14.35 7.09 -8.56
N HIS A 227 -13.16 6.48 -8.61
CA HIS A 227 -12.89 5.14 -8.09
C HIS A 227 -12.84 5.11 -6.55
N VAL A 228 -13.91 5.56 -5.89
CA VAL A 228 -14.05 5.52 -4.42
C VAL A 228 -14.46 4.11 -4.03
N ALA A 229 -13.64 3.43 -3.24
CA ALA A 229 -13.95 2.11 -2.72
C ALA A 229 -15.26 2.15 -1.89
N ALA A 230 -16.32 1.52 -2.41
CA ALA A 230 -17.61 1.43 -1.75
C ALA A 230 -17.54 0.38 -0.63
N VAL A 231 -17.44 0.85 0.62
CA VAL A 231 -17.59 0.01 1.81
C VAL A 231 -19.08 -0.20 2.11
N HIS A 232 -19.46 -1.48 2.30
CA HIS A 232 -20.80 -2.00 2.67
C HIS A 232 -21.88 -2.00 1.57
N GLY A 233 -22.62 -3.11 1.41
CA GLY A 233 -23.92 -2.98 0.74
C GLY A 233 -24.82 -4.18 0.43
N THR A 234 -24.34 -5.42 0.29
CA THR A 234 -25.13 -6.65 -0.04
C THR A 234 -25.87 -6.74 -1.39
N ASN A 235 -25.90 -7.97 -1.91
CA ASN A 235 -26.80 -8.56 -2.92
C ASN A 235 -26.58 -8.28 -4.42
N GLY A 236 -26.12 -9.33 -5.13
CA GLY A 236 -26.53 -9.59 -6.52
C GLY A 236 -25.44 -9.53 -7.59
N GLY A 237 -24.41 -8.70 -7.41
CA GLY A 237 -23.24 -8.67 -8.29
C GLY A 237 -22.15 -9.61 -7.78
N GLY A 238 -21.77 -10.61 -8.58
CA GLY A 238 -20.54 -11.36 -8.33
C GLY A 238 -19.35 -10.43 -8.54
N GLU A 239 -18.64 -10.09 -7.47
CA GLU A 239 -17.44 -9.23 -7.52
C GLU A 239 -16.41 -9.93 -8.42
N ARG A 240 -16.13 -9.35 -9.59
CA ARG A 240 -15.30 -9.97 -10.63
C ARG A 240 -13.89 -10.13 -10.08
N LEU A 241 -13.39 -11.36 -10.06
CA LEU A 241 -12.02 -11.64 -9.63
C LEU A 241 -11.03 -10.83 -10.49
N SER A 242 -10.06 -10.25 -9.80
CA SER A 242 -8.99 -9.45 -10.39
C SER A 242 -7.61 -9.95 -9.93
N VAL A 243 -6.56 -9.58 -10.65
CA VAL A 243 -5.16 -9.79 -10.26
C VAL A 243 -4.91 -9.22 -8.86
N ARG A 244 -5.47 -8.05 -8.60
CA ARG A 244 -5.49 -7.38 -7.29
C ARG A 244 -6.20 -8.21 -6.21
N SER A 245 -7.32 -8.86 -6.53
CA SER A 245 -8.04 -9.74 -5.62
C SER A 245 -7.23 -10.98 -5.24
N PHE A 246 -6.40 -11.51 -6.14
CA PHE A 246 -5.48 -12.60 -5.80
C PHE A 246 -4.41 -12.12 -4.80
N LEU A 247 -3.73 -11.00 -5.08
CA LEU A 247 -2.72 -10.44 -4.17
C LEU A 247 -3.30 -10.16 -2.78
N GLN A 248 -4.50 -9.57 -2.70
CA GLN A 248 -5.15 -9.27 -1.43
C GLN A 248 -5.51 -10.54 -0.66
N TRP A 249 -6.00 -11.58 -1.32
CA TRP A 249 -6.30 -12.85 -0.68
C TRP A 249 -5.04 -13.51 -0.10
N VAL A 250 -3.95 -13.61 -0.88
CA VAL A 250 -2.72 -14.28 -0.46
C VAL A 250 -1.92 -13.49 0.59
N THR A 251 -1.91 -12.16 0.52
CA THR A 251 -0.99 -11.30 1.31
C THR A 251 -1.69 -10.40 2.33
N GLY A 252 -3.02 -10.29 2.27
CA GLY A 252 -3.79 -9.29 3.01
C GLY A 252 -3.65 -7.85 2.47
N GLN A 253 -2.84 -7.62 1.43
CA GLN A 253 -2.61 -6.31 0.83
C GLN A 253 -3.03 -6.29 -0.64
N ALA A 254 -3.79 -5.25 -1.02
CA ALA A 254 -4.34 -5.08 -2.37
C ALA A 254 -3.58 -4.05 -3.21
N HIS A 255 -2.28 -3.82 -2.94
CA HIS A 255 -1.49 -2.76 -3.59
C HIS A 255 0.00 -3.09 -3.64
N VAL A 256 0.69 -2.57 -4.67
CA VAL A 256 2.15 -2.59 -4.76
C VAL A 256 2.72 -1.60 -3.72
N PRO A 257 3.75 -1.96 -2.93
CA PRO A 257 4.41 -1.02 -2.03
C PRO A 257 5.03 0.18 -2.77
N LEU A 258 4.90 1.36 -2.17
CA LEU A 258 5.48 2.61 -2.68
C LEU A 258 7.00 2.73 -2.47
N ILE A 259 7.56 1.90 -1.60
CA ILE A 259 8.99 1.91 -1.25
C ILE A 259 9.65 0.76 -1.99
N GLU A 260 10.60 1.06 -2.88
CA GLU A 260 11.23 0.06 -3.76
C GLU A 260 11.84 -1.12 -2.97
N SER A 261 12.57 -0.85 -1.89
CA SER A 261 13.15 -1.90 -1.04
C SER A 261 12.12 -2.75 -0.29
N LYS A 262 10.86 -2.30 -0.16
CA LYS A 262 9.75 -3.13 0.33
C LYS A 262 9.09 -3.92 -0.79
N ARG A 263 9.06 -3.36 -2.01
CA ARG A 263 8.54 -4.01 -3.21
C ARG A 263 9.44 -5.19 -3.61
N GLU A 264 10.75 -4.97 -3.70
CA GLU A 264 11.77 -6.01 -3.91
C GLU A 264 11.74 -7.10 -2.83
N ALA A 265 11.31 -6.76 -1.61
CA ALA A 265 11.20 -7.69 -0.49
C ALA A 265 9.86 -8.46 -0.43
N ILE A 266 8.87 -8.17 -1.30
CA ILE A 266 7.67 -9.01 -1.37
C ILE A 266 8.05 -10.35 -1.99
N LYS A 267 7.83 -11.41 -1.21
CA LYS A 267 8.07 -12.78 -1.61
C LYS A 267 6.91 -13.64 -1.15
N ILE A 268 6.11 -14.13 -2.10
CA ILE A 268 4.99 -15.03 -1.87
C ILE A 268 5.53 -16.45 -1.88
N THR A 269 5.59 -17.09 -0.72
CA THR A 269 6.06 -18.48 -0.61
C THR A 269 4.98 -19.42 -1.11
N VAL A 270 5.28 -20.24 -2.13
CA VAL A 270 4.33 -21.20 -2.69
C VAL A 270 4.78 -22.62 -2.34
N ASN A 271 4.01 -23.28 -1.47
CA ASN A 271 4.25 -24.64 -1.00
C ASN A 271 3.31 -25.63 -1.69
N PHE A 272 3.65 -26.92 -1.63
CA PHE A 272 2.91 -27.98 -2.30
C PHE A 272 2.61 -29.15 -1.37
N ASP A 273 1.33 -29.44 -1.17
CA ASP A 273 0.87 -30.57 -0.37
C ASP A 273 0.51 -31.76 -1.27
N HIS A 274 1.35 -32.79 -1.25
CA HIS A 274 1.14 -34.03 -2.00
C HIS A 274 0.41 -35.11 -1.22
N ASP A 275 0.36 -34.99 0.11
CA ASP A 275 0.04 -36.08 1.03
C ASP A 275 -1.26 -35.82 1.82
N CYS A 276 -2.19 -35.07 1.23
CA CYS A 276 -3.47 -34.68 1.83
C CYS A 276 -4.30 -35.86 2.37
N ASP A 277 -4.29 -37.02 1.69
CA ASP A 277 -5.00 -38.23 2.12
C ASP A 277 -4.49 -38.78 3.46
N SER A 278 -3.21 -38.57 3.78
CA SER A 278 -2.63 -39.00 5.06
C SER A 278 -3.19 -38.21 6.25
N ARG A 279 -3.68 -36.99 6.00
CA ARG A 279 -4.22 -36.07 7.02
C ARG A 279 -5.74 -36.11 7.11
N TYR A 280 -6.42 -36.27 5.97
CA TYR A 280 -7.89 -36.15 5.88
C TYR A 280 -8.61 -37.46 5.53
N GLY A 281 -7.88 -38.54 5.22
CA GLY A 281 -8.47 -39.79 4.73
C GLY A 281 -9.02 -39.64 3.30
N ALA A 282 -10.07 -40.39 2.97
CA ALA A 282 -10.70 -40.32 1.65
C ALA A 282 -11.53 -39.03 1.51
N HIS A 283 -11.19 -38.20 0.52
CA HIS A 283 -11.83 -36.91 0.24
C HIS A 283 -11.78 -36.60 -1.26
N SER A 284 -12.70 -35.76 -1.74
CA SER A 284 -12.85 -35.41 -3.17
C SER A 284 -12.26 -34.05 -3.56
N LEU A 285 -11.88 -33.21 -2.59
CA LEU A 285 -11.41 -31.85 -2.83
C LEU A 285 -10.60 -31.33 -1.63
N CYS A 286 -9.57 -30.54 -1.90
CA CYS A 286 -8.97 -29.60 -0.94
C CYS A 286 -8.85 -28.23 -1.60
N TYR A 287 -8.98 -27.16 -0.83
CA TYR A 287 -8.65 -25.80 -1.27
C TYR A 287 -7.23 -25.41 -0.84
N PRO A 288 -6.57 -24.47 -1.52
CA PRO A 288 -5.30 -23.91 -1.09
C PRO A 288 -5.41 -23.30 0.30
N ILE A 289 -4.36 -23.50 1.11
CA ILE A 289 -4.25 -22.90 2.45
C ILE A 289 -3.41 -21.64 2.34
N VAL A 290 -3.99 -20.50 2.69
CA VAL A 290 -3.29 -19.20 2.72
C VAL A 290 -2.94 -18.81 4.16
N ASN A 291 -1.70 -18.35 4.34
CA ASN A 291 -1.23 -17.66 5.53
C ASN A 291 -0.72 -16.27 5.15
N ALA A 292 -1.62 -15.29 5.15
CA ALA A 292 -1.31 -13.91 4.80
C ALA A 292 -0.25 -13.27 5.71
N CYS A 293 -0.15 -13.69 6.98
CA CYS A 293 0.89 -13.19 7.90
C CYS A 293 2.30 -13.67 7.54
N ALA A 294 2.41 -14.88 6.96
CA ALA A 294 3.66 -15.43 6.45
C ALA A 294 3.87 -15.17 4.95
N VAL A 295 2.92 -14.48 4.29
CA VAL A 295 2.88 -14.27 2.84
C VAL A 295 3.06 -15.60 2.08
N ALA A 296 2.27 -16.61 2.45
CA ALA A 296 2.43 -17.97 1.96
C ALA A 296 1.09 -18.59 1.51
N ILE A 297 1.16 -19.40 0.45
CA ILE A 297 0.05 -20.24 -0.05
C ILE A 297 0.53 -21.68 -0.21
N THR A 298 -0.32 -22.66 0.12
CA THR A 298 -0.03 -24.09 -0.04
C THR A 298 -1.06 -24.72 -0.95
N PHE A 299 -0.63 -25.25 -2.10
CA PHE A 299 -1.49 -25.90 -3.09
C PHE A 299 -1.63 -27.41 -2.85
N PRO A 300 -2.86 -27.97 -2.75
CA PRO A 300 -3.08 -29.40 -2.62
C PRO A 300 -2.95 -30.11 -3.98
N THR A 301 -1.76 -30.64 -4.28
CA THR A 301 -1.37 -31.02 -5.65
C THR A 301 -2.21 -32.15 -6.25
N ARG A 302 -2.81 -32.99 -5.41
CA ARG A 302 -3.67 -34.11 -5.83
C ARG A 302 -4.96 -33.65 -6.54
N HIS A 303 -5.47 -32.47 -6.20
CA HIS A 303 -6.80 -31.97 -6.65
C HIS A 303 -6.71 -30.86 -7.70
N LEU A 304 -5.52 -30.62 -8.25
CA LEU A 304 -5.20 -29.55 -9.18
C LEU A 304 -4.50 -30.12 -10.42
N ALA A 305 -5.01 -31.25 -10.93
CA ALA A 305 -4.36 -32.02 -12.00
C ALA A 305 -4.56 -31.40 -13.40
N THR A 306 -5.64 -30.63 -13.58
CA THR A 306 -5.98 -29.92 -14.81
C THR A 306 -6.17 -28.42 -14.59
N SER A 307 -5.99 -27.62 -15.65
CA SER A 307 -6.19 -26.17 -15.61
C SER A 307 -7.62 -25.80 -15.18
N GLN A 308 -8.64 -26.56 -15.59
CA GLN A 308 -10.03 -26.32 -15.22
C GLN A 308 -10.31 -26.61 -13.74
N GLU A 309 -9.78 -27.71 -13.19
CA GLU A 309 -9.88 -28.01 -11.76
C GLU A 309 -9.19 -26.91 -10.94
N PHE A 310 -8.00 -26.48 -11.38
CA PHE A 310 -7.26 -25.39 -10.76
C PHE A 310 -8.04 -24.07 -10.77
N GLU A 311 -8.54 -23.66 -11.93
CA GLU A 311 -9.29 -22.40 -12.10
C GLU A 311 -10.58 -22.40 -11.28
N ASN A 312 -11.35 -23.50 -11.29
CA ASN A 312 -12.57 -23.63 -10.49
C ASN A 312 -12.27 -23.54 -8.99
N ASN A 313 -11.29 -24.33 -8.53
CA ASN A 313 -10.90 -24.43 -7.13
C ASN A 313 -10.38 -23.09 -6.59
N LEU A 314 -9.49 -22.44 -7.34
CA LEU A 314 -8.90 -21.16 -6.94
C LEU A 314 -9.93 -20.02 -6.99
N THR A 315 -10.81 -20.01 -7.99
CA THR A 315 -11.94 -19.06 -8.08
C THR A 315 -12.83 -19.15 -6.84
N GLU A 316 -13.22 -20.37 -6.45
CA GLU A 316 -14.05 -20.60 -5.27
C GLU A 316 -13.30 -20.27 -3.96
N ALA A 317 -12.03 -20.66 -3.84
CA ALA A 317 -11.20 -20.38 -2.67
C ALA A 317 -11.03 -18.87 -2.41
N ILE A 318 -10.83 -18.08 -3.47
CA ILE A 318 -10.73 -16.61 -3.38
C ILE A 318 -12.10 -16.02 -3.02
N CYS A 319 -13.16 -16.34 -3.77
CA CYS A 319 -14.51 -15.84 -3.54
C CYS A 319 -15.06 -16.17 -2.14
N GLY A 320 -14.76 -17.38 -1.63
CA GLY A 320 -15.13 -17.81 -0.28
C GLY A 320 -14.24 -17.19 0.80
N GLY A 321 -12.94 -17.05 0.54
CA GLY A 321 -11.93 -16.60 1.49
C GLY A 321 -12.05 -15.14 1.94
N TYR A 322 -12.70 -14.28 1.16
CA TYR A 322 -12.96 -12.88 1.55
C TYR A 322 -13.84 -12.73 2.79
N LYS A 323 -14.66 -13.73 3.10
CA LYS A 323 -15.57 -13.69 4.25
C LYS A 323 -14.83 -14.05 5.53
N PHE A 324 -14.18 -13.06 6.14
CA PHE A 324 -13.80 -13.05 7.57
C PHE A 324 -15.04 -13.01 8.51
N SER A 325 -16.05 -13.83 8.22
CA SER A 325 -17.20 -14.06 9.07
C SER A 325 -16.71 -14.71 10.37
N ARG A 326 -16.65 -13.93 11.44
CA ARG A 326 -16.53 -14.49 12.79
C ARG A 326 -17.79 -15.30 13.06
N HIS A 327 -17.63 -16.62 13.16
CA HIS A 327 -18.58 -17.50 13.83
C HIS A 327 -18.34 -17.45 15.35
#